data_AF-A0A559IXT9-F1
#
_entry.id   AF-A0A559IXT9-F1
#
_cell.length_a   1.000
_cell.length_b   1.000
_cell.length_c   1.000
_cell.angle_alpha   90.00
_cell.angle_beta   90.00
_cell.angle_gamma   90.00
#
_symmetry.space_group_name_H-M   'P 1'
#
loop_
_entity.id
_entity.type
_entity.pdbx_description
1 polymer ?
#
loop_
_entity_poly.entity_id
_entity_poly.type
_entity_poly.pdbx_seq_one_letter_code
_entity_poly.pdbx_strand_id
1 'polypeptide(L)'
;MENYRAEHEFCWLDLKVTDISAAQVFYQEVLGWQFKEEAWPNRMYTTIYANHGKLGGFTDVNSPIFPPGTKPHISLYMAVDNVEQSAVKVEEVGGTILIPPFDMADFGRMAVIQDNAGAVISIWESEQFKGMNVDASCEGAPCWFELETTDIERSGEFYREVFNWNVERIEDSSLLRVCRYGGKSVGGMKQVASGTGISQWRVGYTVIDLDKTAKKAIALGARLTTDVYHFQAGRRIDLIDPEGVPIIFMEQAHN
;
A
#
# COMPACT_ATOMS: atom_id res chain seq x y z
N MET A 1 -21.73 1.11 -11.93
CA MET A 1 -21.53 0.13 -10.86
C MET A 1 -20.35 0.63 -10.06
N GLU A 2 -20.51 0.77 -8.75
CA GLU A 2 -19.46 1.30 -7.88
C GLU A 2 -18.32 0.28 -7.80
N ASN A 3 -17.09 0.70 -8.13
CA ASN A 3 -15.90 -0.16 -8.20
C ASN A 3 -15.31 -0.41 -6.80
N TYR A 4 -16.06 -1.04 -5.90
CA TYR A 4 -15.52 -1.45 -4.60
C TYR A 4 -14.73 -2.75 -4.74
N ARG A 5 -13.55 -2.81 -4.11
CA ARG A 5 -12.65 -3.98 -4.17
C ARG A 5 -13.23 -5.17 -3.42
N ALA A 6 -12.96 -6.37 -3.90
CA ALA A 6 -13.48 -7.61 -3.34
C ALA A 6 -12.77 -7.99 -2.03
N GLU A 7 -13.31 -8.99 -1.33
CA GLU A 7 -12.69 -9.61 -0.16
C GLU A 7 -11.24 -10.02 -0.45
N HIS A 8 -10.37 -9.91 0.57
CA HIS A 8 -8.94 -10.25 0.48
C HIS A 8 -8.15 -9.49 -0.60
N GLU A 9 -8.66 -8.34 -1.03
CA GLU A 9 -7.95 -7.35 -1.84
C GLU A 9 -7.62 -6.11 -0.99
N PHE A 10 -6.61 -5.36 -1.44
CA PHE A 10 -6.29 -4.06 -0.87
C PHE A 10 -7.47 -3.10 -1.04
N CYS A 11 -8.03 -2.63 0.07
CA CYS A 11 -9.23 -1.80 0.08
C CYS A 11 -8.94 -0.34 0.42
N TRP A 12 -7.81 -0.03 1.05
CA TRP A 12 -7.45 1.33 1.40
C TRP A 12 -5.94 1.52 1.55
N LEU A 13 -5.49 2.77 1.40
CA LEU A 13 -4.14 3.19 1.73
C LEU A 13 -4.17 4.50 2.53
N ASP A 14 -3.33 4.58 3.54
CA ASP A 14 -3.15 5.75 4.40
C ASP A 14 -1.66 6.09 4.43
N LEU A 15 -1.30 7.22 3.82
CA LEU A 15 0.06 7.74 3.86
C LEU A 15 0.25 8.48 5.18
N LYS A 16 1.09 7.91 6.04
CA LYS A 16 1.43 8.50 7.31
C LYS A 16 2.67 9.37 7.13
N VAL A 17 2.53 10.67 7.32
CA VAL A 17 3.57 11.68 6.99
C VAL A 17 3.77 12.64 8.16
N THR A 18 4.90 13.35 8.19
CA THR A 18 5.17 14.38 9.20
C THR A 18 4.66 15.77 8.81
N ASP A 19 4.54 16.06 7.51
CA ASP A 19 3.98 17.31 7.01
C ASP A 19 2.95 17.02 5.90
N ILE A 20 1.66 17.07 6.25
CA ILE A 20 0.56 16.82 5.31
C ILE A 20 0.56 17.85 4.18
N SER A 21 0.83 19.12 4.47
CA SER A 21 0.80 20.19 3.46
C SER A 21 1.93 20.03 2.45
N ALA A 22 3.14 19.70 2.90
CA ALA A 22 4.26 19.40 2.00
C ALA A 22 3.99 18.15 1.15
N ALA A 23 3.46 17.09 1.75
CA ALA A 23 3.07 15.88 1.04
C ALA A 23 2.00 16.16 -0.03
N GLN A 24 0.98 16.97 0.29
CA GLN A 24 -0.04 17.38 -0.67
C GLN A 24 0.56 18.08 -1.88
N VAL A 25 1.46 19.06 -1.67
CA VAL A 25 2.15 19.76 -2.78
C VAL A 25 2.92 18.76 -3.64
N PHE A 26 3.71 17.87 -3.03
CA PHE A 26 4.48 16.87 -3.76
C PHE A 26 3.58 15.98 -4.63
N TYR A 27 2.56 15.35 -4.04
CA TYR A 27 1.73 14.38 -4.74
C TYR A 27 0.75 15.03 -5.74
N GLN A 28 0.29 16.25 -5.49
CA GLN A 28 -0.48 17.02 -6.48
C GLN A 28 0.37 17.30 -7.71
N GLU A 29 1.61 17.74 -7.51
CA GLU A 29 2.50 18.07 -8.61
C GLU A 29 2.95 16.81 -9.37
N VAL A 30 3.26 15.72 -8.67
CA VAL A 30 3.84 14.51 -9.29
C VAL A 30 2.78 13.57 -9.86
N LEU A 31 1.67 13.36 -9.16
CA LEU A 31 0.64 12.36 -9.52
C LEU A 31 -0.72 12.98 -9.84
N GLY A 32 -0.85 14.32 -9.81
CA GLY A 32 -2.12 14.99 -10.07
C GLY A 32 -3.17 14.76 -8.99
N TRP A 33 -2.76 14.31 -7.80
CA TRP A 33 -3.69 14.03 -6.72
C TRP A 33 -4.43 15.28 -6.25
N GLN A 34 -5.67 15.07 -5.86
CA GLN A 34 -6.54 16.07 -5.27
C GLN A 34 -6.88 15.66 -3.84
N PHE A 35 -7.18 16.65 -3.00
CA PHE A 35 -7.38 16.41 -1.58
C PHE A 35 -8.63 17.09 -1.07
N LYS A 36 -9.26 16.45 -0.09
CA LYS A 36 -10.39 17.00 0.64
C LYS A 36 -10.23 16.70 2.12
N GLU A 37 -10.30 17.73 2.93
CA GLU A 37 -10.40 17.57 4.37
C GLU A 37 -11.82 17.21 4.78
N GLU A 38 -11.94 16.18 5.60
CA GLU A 38 -13.21 15.67 6.09
C GLU A 38 -13.13 15.52 7.61
N ALA A 39 -14.15 16.03 8.30
CA ALA A 39 -14.27 15.81 9.74
C ALA A 39 -14.64 14.35 9.99
N TRP A 40 -13.77 13.63 10.68
CA TRP A 40 -14.03 12.29 11.19
C TRP A 40 -14.22 12.37 12.72
N PRO A 41 -14.78 11.34 13.35
CA PRO A 41 -14.84 11.29 14.81
C PRO A 41 -13.43 11.47 15.40
N ASN A 42 -13.28 12.52 16.21
CA ASN A 42 -12.05 12.88 16.93
C ASN A 42 -10.83 13.27 16.08
N ARG A 43 -10.95 13.47 14.76
CA ARG A 43 -9.86 13.98 13.92
C ARG A 43 -10.33 14.64 12.63
N MET A 44 -9.51 15.54 12.08
CA MET A 44 -9.60 15.89 10.65
C MET A 44 -8.83 14.86 9.85
N TYR A 45 -9.42 14.40 8.74
CA TYR A 45 -8.81 13.43 7.84
C TYR A 45 -8.72 14.00 6.43
N THR A 46 -7.55 13.89 5.81
CA THR A 46 -7.33 14.35 4.44
C THR A 46 -7.51 13.19 3.48
N THR A 47 -8.66 13.13 2.81
CA THR A 47 -8.95 12.13 1.78
C THR A 47 -8.25 12.51 0.47
N ILE A 48 -7.58 11.54 -0.14
CA ILE A 48 -6.86 11.64 -1.41
C ILE A 48 -7.75 11.11 -2.55
N TYR A 49 -7.73 11.83 -3.67
CA TYR A 49 -8.41 11.47 -4.91
C TYR A 49 -7.42 11.47 -6.08
N ALA A 50 -7.58 10.52 -6.99
CA ALA A 50 -6.92 10.49 -8.29
C ALA A 50 -7.98 10.28 -9.37
N ASN A 51 -7.94 11.12 -10.42
CA ASN A 51 -8.93 11.14 -11.50
C ASN A 51 -10.40 11.01 -11.02
N HIS A 52 -10.79 11.82 -10.03
CA HIS A 52 -12.12 11.82 -9.39
C HIS A 52 -12.49 10.57 -8.57
N GLY A 53 -11.66 9.54 -8.56
CA GLY A 53 -11.82 8.37 -7.70
C GLY A 53 -11.15 8.56 -6.34
N LYS A 54 -11.79 8.10 -5.28
CA LYS A 54 -11.25 8.04 -3.92
C LYS A 54 -10.13 6.98 -3.88
N LEU A 55 -8.95 7.39 -3.43
CA LEU A 55 -7.73 6.58 -3.47
C LEU A 55 -7.26 6.17 -2.08
N GLY A 56 -7.20 7.12 -1.15
CA GLY A 56 -6.56 6.92 0.16
C GLY A 56 -6.73 8.13 1.07
N GLY A 57 -5.86 8.27 2.06
CA GLY A 57 -5.75 9.53 2.79
C GLY A 57 -4.38 9.77 3.40
N PHE A 58 -4.25 10.92 4.07
CA PHE A 58 -3.10 11.25 4.89
C PHE A 58 -3.44 11.21 6.37
N THR A 59 -2.46 10.78 7.16
CA THR A 59 -2.48 10.87 8.62
C THR A 59 -1.15 11.45 9.11
N ASP A 60 -1.21 12.40 10.04
CA ASP A 60 -0.01 12.99 10.66
C ASP A 60 0.57 12.03 11.72
N VAL A 61 1.81 11.56 11.53
CA VAL A 61 2.51 10.71 12.51
C VAL A 61 2.91 11.45 13.79
N ASN A 62 2.83 12.79 13.81
CA ASN A 62 3.06 13.60 15.02
C ASN A 62 1.81 13.71 15.90
N SER A 63 0.65 13.23 15.42
CA SER A 63 -0.57 13.15 16.23
C SER A 63 -0.34 12.30 17.49
N PRO A 64 -0.94 12.65 18.65
CA PRO A 64 -0.73 11.93 19.90
C PRO A 64 -1.22 10.47 19.91
N ILE A 65 -1.92 10.04 18.85
CA ILE A 65 -2.30 8.63 18.67
C ILE A 65 -1.12 7.74 18.28
N PHE A 66 0.00 8.31 17.82
CA PHE A 66 1.21 7.58 17.47
C PHE A 66 2.29 7.70 18.54
N PRO A 67 3.12 6.66 18.74
CA PRO A 67 4.31 6.77 19.56
C PRO A 67 5.27 7.87 19.04
N PRO A 68 5.91 8.65 19.91
CA PRO A 68 6.90 9.64 19.52
C PRO A 68 8.02 9.05 18.65
N GLY A 69 8.33 9.72 17.53
CA GLY A 69 9.39 9.28 16.61
C GLY A 69 8.96 8.22 15.59
N THR A 70 7.66 7.90 15.52
CA THR A 70 7.08 7.10 14.42
C THR A 70 7.51 7.69 13.08
N LYS A 71 8.08 6.87 12.20
CA LYS A 71 8.58 7.31 10.89
C LYS A 71 7.44 7.38 9.87
N PRO A 72 7.52 8.27 8.86
CA PRO A 72 6.62 8.23 7.72
C PRO A 72 6.61 6.86 7.06
N HIS A 73 5.43 6.39 6.70
CA HIS A 73 5.23 5.12 6.02
C HIS A 73 3.85 5.06 5.36
N ILE A 74 3.68 4.12 4.43
CA ILE A 74 2.36 3.76 3.93
C ILE A 74 1.76 2.66 4.80
N SER A 75 0.50 2.82 5.18
CA SER A 75 -0.30 1.75 5.79
C SER A 75 -1.33 1.27 4.78
N LEU A 76 -1.25 -0.01 4.44
CA LEU A 76 -2.21 -0.67 3.55
C LEU A 76 -3.25 -1.43 4.36
N TYR A 77 -4.46 -1.46 3.84
CA TYR A 77 -5.59 -2.15 4.46
C TYR A 77 -6.08 -3.24 3.53
N MET A 78 -6.17 -4.46 4.07
CA MET A 78 -6.74 -5.64 3.42
C MET A 78 -8.19 -5.81 3.86
N ALA A 79 -9.12 -5.97 2.92
CA ALA A 79 -10.50 -6.28 3.28
C ALA A 79 -10.62 -7.70 3.86
N VAL A 80 -11.35 -7.84 4.96
CA VAL A 80 -11.71 -9.11 5.60
C VAL A 80 -13.18 -9.10 6.02
N ASP A 81 -13.80 -10.28 6.07
CA ASP A 81 -15.20 -10.42 6.49
C ASP A 81 -15.40 -10.23 7.99
N ASN A 82 -14.42 -10.68 8.77
CA ASN A 82 -14.47 -10.64 10.22
C ASN A 82 -13.08 -10.39 10.80
N VAL A 83 -12.90 -9.22 11.40
CA VAL A 83 -11.59 -8.79 11.88
C VAL A 83 -11.08 -9.66 13.04
N GLU A 84 -11.96 -10.14 13.93
CA GLU A 84 -11.58 -11.03 15.04
C GLU A 84 -11.10 -12.38 14.55
N GLN A 85 -11.83 -13.00 13.64
CA GLN A 85 -11.49 -14.31 13.10
C GLN A 85 -10.17 -14.26 12.33
N SER A 86 -9.97 -13.20 11.53
CA SER A 86 -8.69 -12.97 10.87
C SER A 86 -7.56 -12.76 11.89
N ALA A 87 -7.78 -12.02 12.97
CA ALA A 87 -6.78 -11.83 14.03
C ALA A 87 -6.41 -13.16 14.71
N VAL A 88 -7.37 -14.03 15.02
CA VAL A 88 -7.10 -15.38 15.56
C VAL A 88 -6.23 -16.18 14.57
N LYS A 89 -6.59 -16.18 13.28
CA LYS A 89 -5.81 -16.90 12.26
C LYS A 89 -4.38 -16.36 12.13
N VAL A 90 -4.18 -15.05 12.27
CA VAL A 90 -2.85 -14.43 12.29
C VAL A 90 -1.99 -14.98 13.42
N GLU A 91 -2.53 -15.08 14.63
CA GLU A 91 -1.81 -15.63 15.78
C GLU A 91 -1.52 -17.13 15.61
N GLU A 92 -2.48 -17.91 15.10
CA GLU A 92 -2.33 -19.35 14.84
C GLU A 92 -1.16 -19.67 13.90
N VAL A 93 -0.87 -18.78 12.94
CA VAL A 93 0.22 -18.95 11.97
C VAL A 93 1.51 -18.23 12.36
N GLY A 94 1.58 -17.76 13.61
CA GLY A 94 2.77 -17.14 14.21
C GLY A 94 2.97 -15.65 13.90
N GLY A 95 2.01 -15.02 13.20
CA GLY A 95 2.01 -13.58 13.02
C GLY A 95 1.73 -12.84 14.32
N THR A 96 1.95 -11.52 14.32
CA THR A 96 1.79 -10.67 15.51
C THR A 96 0.64 -9.70 15.34
N ILE A 97 -0.20 -9.56 16.36
CA ILE A 97 -1.19 -8.49 16.46
C ILE A 97 -0.52 -7.28 17.14
N LEU A 98 -0.30 -6.21 16.37
CA LEU A 98 0.30 -4.97 16.88
C LEU A 98 -0.75 -4.05 17.52
N ILE A 99 -1.93 -3.97 16.91
CA ILE A 99 -3.10 -3.28 17.46
C ILE A 99 -4.27 -4.27 17.37
N PRO A 100 -4.84 -4.72 18.51
CA PRO A 100 -6.00 -5.61 18.53
C PRO A 100 -7.21 -5.03 17.79
N PRO A 101 -8.16 -5.88 17.36
CA PRO A 101 -9.40 -5.42 16.75
C PRO A 101 -10.12 -4.33 17.55
N PHE A 102 -10.52 -3.25 16.87
CA PHE A 102 -11.29 -2.16 17.47
C PHE A 102 -12.19 -1.46 16.44
N ASP A 103 -13.20 -0.74 16.93
CA ASP A 103 -14.17 -0.03 16.11
C ASP A 103 -13.61 1.32 15.67
N MET A 104 -13.74 1.62 14.37
CA MET A 104 -13.44 2.92 13.78
C MET A 104 -14.73 3.71 13.58
N ALA A 105 -15.41 3.99 14.70
CA ALA A 105 -16.76 4.54 14.71
C ALA A 105 -17.69 3.73 13.78
N ASP A 106 -18.59 4.38 13.04
CA ASP A 106 -19.53 3.69 12.16
C ASP A 106 -18.92 3.34 10.78
N PHE A 107 -17.61 3.54 10.57
CA PHE A 107 -16.97 3.26 9.28
C PHE A 107 -16.72 1.76 9.07
N GLY A 108 -16.37 1.06 10.15
CA GLY A 108 -15.95 -0.34 10.13
C GLY A 108 -15.04 -0.66 11.31
N ARG A 109 -14.41 -1.83 11.25
CA ARG A 109 -13.55 -2.36 12.32
C ARG A 109 -12.20 -2.72 11.74
N MET A 110 -11.14 -2.59 12.54
CA MET A 110 -9.80 -2.87 12.05
C MET A 110 -8.86 -3.42 13.12
N ALA A 111 -7.80 -4.06 12.65
CA ALA A 111 -6.63 -4.43 13.43
C ALA A 111 -5.36 -4.13 12.64
N VAL A 112 -4.23 -3.97 13.33
CA VAL A 112 -2.91 -3.85 12.70
C VAL A 112 -2.12 -5.11 13.03
N ILE A 113 -1.64 -5.79 11.99
CA ILE A 113 -0.98 -7.07 12.08
C ILE A 113 0.42 -6.99 11.46
N GLN A 114 1.28 -7.92 11.86
CA GLN A 114 2.63 -8.08 11.33
C GLN A 114 2.85 -9.52 10.90
N ASP A 115 3.37 -9.72 9.69
CA ASP A 115 3.71 -11.03 9.17
C ASP A 115 4.98 -11.61 9.81
N ASN A 116 5.25 -12.88 9.49
CA ASN A 116 6.37 -13.63 10.04
C ASN A 116 7.77 -13.10 9.64
N ALA A 117 7.85 -12.19 8.66
CA ALA A 117 9.08 -11.53 8.23
C ALA A 117 9.16 -10.06 8.71
N GLY A 118 8.15 -9.58 9.46
CA GLY A 118 8.12 -8.25 10.05
C GLY A 118 7.33 -7.20 9.25
N ALA A 119 6.71 -7.55 8.12
CA ALA A 119 5.94 -6.58 7.35
C ALA A 119 4.60 -6.28 8.03
N VAL A 120 4.27 -4.99 8.14
CA VAL A 120 3.05 -4.54 8.80
C VAL A 120 1.95 -4.24 7.78
N ILE A 121 0.74 -4.72 8.05
CA ILE A 121 -0.46 -4.45 7.25
C ILE A 121 -1.67 -4.32 8.18
N SER A 122 -2.69 -3.58 7.76
CA SER A 122 -3.96 -3.51 8.49
C SER A 122 -5.00 -4.44 7.86
N ILE A 123 -5.88 -5.01 8.67
CA ILE A 123 -7.09 -5.72 8.19
C ILE A 123 -8.31 -4.87 8.50
N TRP A 124 -9.28 -4.86 7.58
CA TRP A 124 -10.44 -3.97 7.60
C TRP A 124 -11.73 -4.73 7.33
N GLU A 125 -12.63 -4.71 8.30
CA GLU A 125 -14.02 -5.17 8.18
C GLU A 125 -14.90 -3.95 7.87
N SER A 126 -15.56 -3.96 6.71
CA SER A 126 -16.29 -2.81 6.19
C SER A 126 -17.71 -2.72 6.74
N GLU A 127 -18.07 -1.54 7.26
CA GLU A 127 -19.47 -1.15 7.50
C GLU A 127 -19.89 -0.06 6.50
N GLN A 128 -19.87 1.22 6.89
CA GLN A 128 -20.21 2.33 5.99
C GLN A 128 -19.07 2.69 5.01
N PHE A 129 -17.82 2.39 5.36
CA PHE A 129 -16.67 2.74 4.53
C PHE A 129 -16.28 1.59 3.60
N LYS A 130 -16.53 1.80 2.30
CA LYS A 130 -16.32 0.81 1.23
C LYS A 130 -14.94 0.84 0.56
N GLY A 131 -14.02 1.70 1.04
CA GLY A 131 -12.65 1.75 0.54
C GLY A 131 -12.44 2.62 -0.72
N MET A 132 -11.33 2.34 -1.42
CA MET A 132 -10.92 3.01 -2.65
C MET A 132 -11.84 2.63 -3.82
N ASN A 133 -12.10 3.57 -4.73
CA ASN A 133 -12.93 3.37 -5.92
C ASN A 133 -12.32 4.00 -7.19
N VAL A 134 -11.00 4.17 -7.19
CA VAL A 134 -10.24 4.69 -8.33
C VAL A 134 -9.94 3.58 -9.35
N ASP A 135 -10.05 3.92 -10.64
CA ASP A 135 -9.64 3.05 -11.74
C ASP A 135 -8.11 3.01 -11.83
N ALA A 136 -7.52 1.82 -11.68
CA ALA A 136 -6.08 1.60 -11.67
C ALA A 136 -5.37 2.01 -12.96
N SER A 137 -6.09 2.14 -14.08
CA SER A 137 -5.53 2.63 -15.35
C SER A 137 -5.33 4.14 -15.41
N CYS A 138 -5.91 4.88 -14.46
CA CYS A 138 -5.80 6.34 -14.43
C CYS A 138 -4.46 6.79 -13.86
N GLU A 139 -3.94 7.91 -14.38
CA GLU A 139 -2.73 8.54 -13.83
C GLU A 139 -2.90 8.84 -12.33
N GLY A 140 -1.86 8.52 -11.57
CA GLY A 140 -1.83 8.65 -10.11
C GLY A 140 -2.57 7.54 -9.34
N ALA A 141 -3.30 6.64 -10.01
CA ALA A 141 -4.00 5.54 -9.33
C ALA A 141 -3.04 4.42 -8.91
N PRO A 142 -3.29 3.74 -7.77
CA PRO A 142 -2.53 2.56 -7.37
C PRO A 142 -2.81 1.39 -8.33
N CYS A 143 -1.77 0.90 -8.99
CA CYS A 143 -1.85 -0.19 -9.97
C CYS A 143 -1.08 -1.44 -9.55
N TRP A 144 -0.24 -1.35 -8.51
CA TRP A 144 0.54 -2.47 -8.01
C TRP A 144 0.76 -2.35 -6.51
N PHE A 145 0.71 -3.48 -5.81
CA PHE A 145 1.05 -3.59 -4.39
C PHE A 145 2.16 -4.62 -4.27
N GLU A 146 3.26 -4.23 -3.65
CA GLU A 146 4.47 -5.05 -3.60
C GLU A 146 4.98 -5.14 -2.16
N LEU A 147 5.10 -6.37 -1.67
CA LEU A 147 5.81 -6.65 -0.44
C LEU A 147 7.28 -6.84 -0.75
N GLU A 148 8.13 -5.93 -0.29
CA GLU A 148 9.56 -6.17 -0.20
C GLU A 148 9.83 -6.86 1.15
N THR A 149 10.45 -8.04 1.18
CA THR A 149 10.54 -8.88 2.39
C THR A 149 11.91 -9.53 2.58
N THR A 150 12.34 -9.63 3.84
CA THR A 150 13.58 -10.32 4.26
C THR A 150 13.44 -11.84 4.21
N ASP A 151 12.23 -12.37 4.17
CA ASP A 151 11.97 -13.80 4.06
C ASP A 151 10.69 -14.05 3.26
N ILE A 152 10.87 -14.24 1.95
CA ILE A 152 9.78 -14.39 0.99
C ILE A 152 8.99 -15.68 1.19
N GLU A 153 9.61 -16.73 1.72
CA GLU A 153 8.93 -17.99 1.97
C GLU A 153 8.03 -17.87 3.21
N ARG A 154 8.55 -17.34 4.33
CA ARG A 154 7.75 -17.11 5.55
C ARG A 154 6.64 -16.09 5.32
N SER A 155 6.90 -15.06 4.52
CA SER A 155 5.84 -14.11 4.12
C SER A 155 4.80 -14.82 3.25
N GLY A 156 5.23 -15.56 2.23
CA GLY A 156 4.34 -16.30 1.35
C GLY A 156 3.42 -17.27 2.10
N GLU A 157 3.96 -18.02 3.07
CA GLU A 157 3.18 -18.89 3.96
C GLU A 157 2.12 -18.12 4.75
N PHE A 158 2.52 -16.99 5.35
CA PHE A 158 1.60 -16.15 6.11
C PHE A 158 0.41 -15.67 5.27
N TYR A 159 0.64 -15.05 4.11
CA TYR A 159 -0.47 -14.52 3.29
C TYR A 159 -1.31 -15.63 2.63
N ARG A 160 -0.73 -16.81 2.35
CA ARG A 160 -1.48 -18.00 1.94
C ARG A 160 -2.50 -18.40 3.00
N GLU A 161 -2.07 -18.47 4.25
CA GLU A 161 -2.91 -18.96 5.34
C GLU A 161 -3.94 -17.94 5.83
N VAL A 162 -3.57 -16.65 5.91
CA VAL A 162 -4.44 -15.61 6.49
C VAL A 162 -5.46 -15.10 5.46
N PHE A 163 -5.07 -14.98 4.19
CA PHE A 163 -5.89 -14.34 3.16
C PHE A 163 -6.27 -15.26 2.00
N ASN A 164 -5.96 -16.57 2.10
CA ASN A 164 -6.23 -17.55 1.06
C ASN A 164 -5.63 -17.16 -0.31
N TRP A 165 -4.52 -16.41 -0.30
CA TRP A 165 -3.84 -16.05 -1.52
C TRP A 165 -3.13 -17.27 -2.12
N ASN A 166 -3.07 -17.34 -3.44
CA ASN A 166 -2.13 -18.18 -4.14
C ASN A 166 -0.85 -17.37 -4.40
N VAL A 167 0.26 -17.78 -3.80
CA VAL A 167 1.56 -17.08 -3.91
C VAL A 167 2.49 -17.90 -4.80
N GLU A 168 2.59 -17.48 -6.06
CA GLU A 168 3.23 -18.22 -7.13
C GLU A 168 4.64 -17.69 -7.41
N ARG A 169 5.59 -18.59 -7.65
CA ARG A 169 6.90 -18.22 -8.21
C ARG A 169 6.73 -17.75 -9.64
N ILE A 170 7.41 -16.65 -9.99
CA ILE A 170 7.57 -16.26 -11.39
C ILE A 170 8.66 -17.18 -11.97
N GLU A 171 8.39 -17.76 -13.14
CA GLU A 171 9.38 -18.57 -13.86
C GLU A 171 10.71 -17.81 -13.99
N ASP A 172 11.82 -18.53 -13.83
CA ASP A 172 13.19 -18.00 -13.86
C ASP A 172 13.58 -16.96 -12.78
N SER A 173 12.76 -16.75 -11.74
CA SER A 173 13.13 -15.89 -10.60
C SER A 173 12.84 -16.53 -9.24
N SER A 174 13.90 -16.74 -8.45
CA SER A 174 13.77 -17.14 -7.05
C SER A 174 13.35 -15.97 -6.14
N LEU A 175 13.54 -14.73 -6.60
CA LEU A 175 13.39 -13.51 -5.81
C LEU A 175 12.02 -12.86 -5.92
N LEU A 176 11.16 -13.32 -6.84
CA LEU A 176 9.86 -12.70 -7.11
C LEU A 176 8.71 -13.71 -6.94
N ARG A 177 7.59 -13.21 -6.43
CA ARG A 177 6.31 -13.93 -6.39
C ARG A 177 5.20 -13.06 -6.96
N VAL A 178 4.21 -13.68 -7.60
CA VAL A 178 2.91 -13.06 -7.90
C VAL A 178 1.90 -13.61 -6.91
N CYS A 179 1.12 -12.71 -6.32
CA CYS A 179 0.05 -13.06 -5.38
C CYS A 179 -1.29 -12.97 -6.11
N ARG A 180 -2.12 -14.00 -5.96
CA ARG A 180 -3.44 -14.08 -6.59
C ARG A 180 -4.54 -14.42 -5.60
N TYR A 181 -5.73 -13.88 -5.83
CA TYR A 181 -6.96 -14.27 -5.15
C TYR A 181 -8.09 -14.36 -6.17
N GLY A 182 -8.91 -15.43 -6.11
CA GLY A 182 -9.97 -15.65 -7.10
C GLY A 182 -9.47 -15.67 -8.57
N GLY A 183 -8.23 -16.07 -8.82
CA GLY A 183 -7.58 -16.06 -10.13
C GLY A 183 -7.05 -14.70 -10.60
N LYS A 184 -7.34 -13.61 -9.89
CA LYS A 184 -6.86 -12.25 -10.20
C LYS A 184 -5.56 -11.95 -9.48
N SER A 185 -4.68 -11.15 -10.09
CA SER A 185 -3.48 -10.65 -9.42
C SER A 185 -3.86 -9.60 -8.38
N VAL A 186 -3.39 -9.78 -7.14
CA VAL A 186 -3.61 -8.83 -6.03
C VAL A 186 -2.32 -8.09 -5.62
N GLY A 187 -1.16 -8.56 -6.07
CA GLY A 187 0.13 -7.93 -5.82
C GLY A 187 1.30 -8.86 -6.10
N GLY A 188 2.47 -8.49 -5.60
CA GLY A 188 3.68 -9.31 -5.68
C GLY A 188 4.52 -9.27 -4.41
N MET A 189 5.47 -10.19 -4.32
CA MET A 189 6.49 -10.18 -3.28
C MET A 189 7.87 -10.18 -3.92
N LYS A 190 8.81 -9.47 -3.30
CA LYS A 190 10.21 -9.41 -3.69
C LYS A 190 11.10 -9.66 -2.48
N GLN A 191 12.02 -10.61 -2.62
CA GLN A 191 13.03 -10.89 -1.61
C GLN A 191 14.08 -9.77 -1.61
N VAL A 192 14.36 -9.17 -0.44
CA VAL A 192 15.52 -8.29 -0.29
C VAL A 192 16.81 -9.08 -0.21
N ALA A 193 17.92 -8.44 -0.61
CA ALA A 193 19.24 -9.00 -0.42
C ALA A 193 19.51 -9.27 1.07
N SER A 194 20.02 -10.47 1.36
CA SER A 194 20.23 -10.94 2.73
C SER A 194 21.08 -9.97 3.56
N GLY A 195 20.62 -9.65 4.77
CA GLY A 195 21.33 -8.76 5.70
C GLY A 195 21.13 -7.26 5.45
N THR A 196 20.31 -6.87 4.46
CA THR A 196 19.99 -5.48 4.16
C THR A 196 18.49 -5.31 3.97
N GLY A 197 17.89 -4.29 4.59
CA GLY A 197 16.48 -3.94 4.39
C GLY A 197 15.53 -4.33 5.52
N ILE A 198 14.27 -3.93 5.36
CA ILE A 198 13.15 -4.24 6.25
C ILE A 198 12.01 -4.80 5.41
N SER A 199 11.21 -5.69 5.99
CA SER A 199 9.99 -6.15 5.34
C SER A 199 8.93 -5.04 5.37
N GLN A 200 8.49 -4.57 4.21
CA GLN A 200 7.55 -3.46 4.10
C GLN A 200 6.75 -3.52 2.79
N TRP A 201 5.51 -3.06 2.88
CA TRP A 201 4.65 -2.88 1.72
C TRP A 201 4.96 -1.58 0.99
N ARG A 202 4.87 -1.63 -0.33
CA ARG A 202 5.07 -0.49 -1.25
C ARG A 202 3.95 -0.46 -2.27
N VAL A 203 3.70 0.71 -2.83
CA VAL A 203 2.65 0.93 -3.83
C VAL A 203 3.23 1.47 -5.12
N GLY A 204 2.82 0.87 -6.23
CA GLY A 204 3.03 1.36 -7.57
C GLY A 204 1.86 2.18 -8.05
N TYR A 205 2.16 3.33 -8.63
CA TYR A 205 1.19 4.26 -9.19
C TYR A 205 1.34 4.34 -10.71
N THR A 206 0.22 4.34 -11.43
CA THR A 206 0.19 4.53 -12.88
C THR A 206 0.67 5.93 -13.23
N VAL A 207 1.62 6.03 -14.17
CA VAL A 207 2.08 7.29 -14.75
C VAL A 207 2.02 7.22 -16.27
N ILE A 208 1.75 8.35 -16.93
CA ILE A 208 1.66 8.41 -18.40
C ILE A 208 3.05 8.54 -19.04
N ASP A 209 3.94 9.29 -18.41
CA ASP A 209 5.31 9.52 -18.86
C ASP A 209 6.25 9.32 -17.68
N LEU A 210 6.90 8.15 -17.62
CA LEU A 210 7.77 7.75 -16.52
C LEU A 210 8.92 8.74 -16.32
N ASP A 211 9.57 9.15 -17.41
CA ASP A 211 10.78 9.98 -17.37
C ASP A 211 10.46 11.39 -16.90
N LYS A 212 9.38 11.98 -17.43
CA LYS A 212 8.91 13.30 -17.02
C LYS A 212 8.46 13.30 -15.56
N THR A 213 7.72 12.28 -15.15
CA THR A 213 7.21 12.17 -13.78
C THR A 213 8.34 11.96 -12.78
N ALA A 214 9.29 11.07 -13.09
CA ALA A 214 10.48 10.85 -12.25
C ALA A 214 11.32 12.12 -12.13
N LYS A 215 11.56 12.84 -13.24
CA LYS A 215 12.29 14.12 -13.22
C LYS A 215 11.60 15.16 -12.33
N LYS A 216 10.27 15.24 -12.38
CA LYS A 216 9.48 16.15 -11.55
C LYS A 216 9.56 15.77 -10.08
N ALA A 217 9.43 14.49 -9.75
CA ALA A 217 9.56 13.98 -8.39
C ALA A 217 10.95 14.30 -7.79
N ILE A 218 12.03 14.09 -8.56
CA ILE A 218 13.39 14.42 -8.13
C ILE A 218 13.56 15.92 -7.87
N ALA A 219 13.03 16.77 -8.77
CA ALA A 219 13.07 18.22 -8.58
C ALA A 219 12.33 18.69 -7.32
N LEU A 220 11.37 17.89 -6.81
CA LEU A 220 10.62 18.14 -5.60
C LEU A 220 11.15 17.37 -4.38
N GLY A 221 12.33 16.74 -4.48
CA GLY A 221 13.03 16.14 -3.34
C GLY A 221 12.94 14.61 -3.22
N ALA A 222 12.28 13.93 -4.15
CA ALA A 222 12.32 12.46 -4.18
C ALA A 222 13.72 11.95 -4.60
N ARG A 223 14.09 10.76 -4.12
CA ARG A 223 15.36 10.11 -4.43
C ARG A 223 15.13 8.79 -5.16
N LEU A 224 15.83 8.60 -6.28
CA LEU A 224 15.83 7.31 -6.98
C LEU A 224 16.52 6.22 -6.15
N THR A 225 15.97 5.02 -6.20
CA THR A 225 16.59 3.82 -5.58
C THR A 225 17.02 2.79 -6.60
N THR A 226 16.51 2.84 -7.83
CA THR A 226 16.86 1.94 -8.92
C THR A 226 16.97 2.70 -10.23
N ASP A 227 17.65 2.08 -11.21
CA ASP A 227 17.49 2.45 -12.61
C ASP A 227 16.10 2.05 -13.13
N VAL A 228 15.72 2.57 -14.30
CA VAL A 228 14.48 2.17 -14.98
C VAL A 228 14.55 0.68 -15.31
N TYR A 229 13.51 -0.05 -14.90
CA TYR A 229 13.36 -1.47 -15.17
C TYR A 229 12.24 -1.70 -16.19
N HIS A 230 12.57 -2.42 -17.27
CA HIS A 230 11.63 -2.79 -18.32
C HIS A 230 11.11 -4.22 -18.09
N PHE A 231 9.81 -4.42 -18.27
CA PHE A 231 9.13 -5.70 -18.21
C PHE A 231 8.11 -5.81 -19.33
N GLN A 232 7.54 -7.01 -19.54
CA GLN A 232 6.65 -7.25 -20.69
C GLN A 232 5.47 -6.27 -20.77
N ALA A 233 4.89 -5.91 -19.63
CA ALA A 233 3.73 -5.03 -19.56
C ALA A 233 4.09 -3.52 -19.47
N GLY A 234 5.37 -3.14 -19.48
CA GLY A 234 5.75 -1.73 -19.42
C GLY A 234 7.11 -1.48 -18.78
N ARG A 235 7.24 -0.35 -18.09
CA ARG A 235 8.47 0.01 -17.37
C ARG A 235 8.15 0.66 -16.02
N ARG A 236 9.09 0.54 -15.08
CA ARG A 236 8.97 1.10 -13.73
C ARG A 236 10.25 1.75 -13.28
N ILE A 237 10.13 2.60 -12.26
CA ILE A 237 11.24 3.12 -11.47
C ILE A 237 10.82 3.22 -10.00
N ASP A 238 11.73 2.87 -9.10
CA ASP A 238 11.50 2.88 -7.66
C ASP A 238 12.14 4.13 -7.04
N LEU A 239 11.41 4.83 -6.17
CA LEU A 239 11.84 6.05 -5.51
C LEU A 239 11.53 6.02 -4.00
N ILE A 240 12.17 6.93 -3.27
CA ILE A 240 11.76 7.37 -1.94
C ILE A 240 11.23 8.80 -2.07
N ASP A 241 10.04 9.08 -1.55
CA ASP A 241 9.47 10.43 -1.53
C ASP A 241 10.23 11.36 -0.55
N PRO A 242 9.91 12.66 -0.49
CA PRO A 242 10.59 13.60 0.42
C PRO A 242 10.43 13.26 1.92
N GLU A 243 9.38 12.55 2.31
CA GLU A 243 9.12 12.12 3.69
C GLU A 243 9.88 10.83 4.07
N GLY A 244 10.40 10.10 3.09
CA GLY A 244 11.09 8.83 3.29
C GLY A 244 10.26 7.59 2.94
N VAL A 245 9.07 7.76 2.37
CA VAL A 245 8.17 6.66 2.00
C VAL A 245 8.55 6.08 0.64
N PRO A 246 8.76 4.76 0.52
CA PRO A 246 9.00 4.12 -0.78
C PRO A 246 7.77 4.15 -1.68
N ILE A 247 7.96 4.55 -2.93
CA ILE A 247 6.93 4.57 -3.98
C ILE A 247 7.49 4.01 -5.29
N ILE A 248 6.62 3.48 -6.15
CA ILE A 248 6.98 2.97 -7.47
C ILE A 248 6.16 3.75 -8.50
N PHE A 249 6.79 4.23 -9.58
CA PHE A 249 6.06 4.71 -10.75
C PHE A 249 6.07 3.63 -11.83
N MET A 250 4.90 3.40 -12.44
CA MET A 250 4.70 2.36 -13.46
C MET A 250 4.02 2.95 -14.69
N GLU A 251 4.69 2.85 -15.82
CA GLU A 251 4.15 3.21 -17.14
C GLU A 251 3.84 1.91 -17.88
N GLN A 252 2.60 1.76 -18.34
CA GLN A 252 2.16 0.60 -19.12
C GLN A 252 2.68 0.71 -20.54
N ALA A 253 3.00 -0.43 -21.16
CA ALA A 253 3.35 -0.45 -22.57
C ALA A 253 2.15 0.04 -23.42
N HIS A 254 2.41 0.97 -24.34
CA HIS A 254 1.43 1.32 -25.36
C HIS A 254 1.42 0.20 -26.42
N ASN A 255 0.24 -0.40 -26.66
CA ASN A 255 0.02 -1.30 -27.79
C ASN A 255 0.06 -0.54 -29.12
#